data_AF-A0A2N2QLM9-F1
#
_entry.id   AF-A0A2N2QLM9-F1
#
_cell.length_a   1.000
_cell.length_b   1.000
_cell.length_c   1.000
_cell.angle_alpha   90.00
_cell.angle_beta   90.00
_cell.angle_gamma   90.00
#
_symmetry.space_group_name_H-M   'P 1'
#
loop_
_entity.id
_entity.type
_entity.pdbx_description
1 polymer ?
#
loop_
_entity_poly.entity_id
_entity_poly.type
_entity_poly.pdbx_seq_one_letter_code
_entity_poly.pdbx_strand_id
1 'polypeptide(L)'
;MPTANPNRTAQRIAGLLLAVGLLLPATAPAKHANRLDSSLLGMPSGPWPLMRQGPAGPETYLVPNQLAAIRQLPEPERSNLLRFVREHEANLAFVRQTSRRFFHQINDGTIHSAPEYTMDLGEVMMGIDQGTAAQENPLHPHEPVLRALPPYTRVILLTPAAALARVRARLAVLGLSQRVQPVISQARGQRVPAEGVTRWVRDLGLVANDGKHPVLLASLAHKQFADVARNDLAYLSQIGDHRHHVVRLPVFVRGGNLALVRAGHRILLAGNDELQMNRQWFVEAFGFMPPPQALPEILKVATGADQIAILPNSRHLYHLDMFVAPLADGRVALLAPEDPERLTREDRDTLARARSILQTLGLQIVAIPTSAARIASYQSPANIVRFTDRRNGQARALVPVFPEDPGLPASYSLNARVLAAYRAAGIDPIPVEDRFHPRWGNTHCALLALH
;
A
#
# COMPACT_ATOMS: atom_id res chain seq x y z
N MET A 1 -65.51 20.63 -26.57
CA MET A 1 -65.37 19.87 -25.30
C MET A 1 -65.73 18.43 -25.57
N PRO A 2 -64.78 17.51 -25.39
CA PRO A 2 -64.89 16.54 -24.30
C PRO A 2 -63.60 16.44 -23.47
N THR A 3 -63.78 16.16 -22.18
CA THR A 3 -62.77 16.11 -21.13
C THR A 3 -61.95 14.82 -21.20
N ALA A 4 -60.63 14.96 -21.35
CA ALA A 4 -59.69 13.85 -21.28
C ALA A 4 -59.55 13.36 -19.82
N ASN A 5 -59.74 12.05 -19.65
CA ASN A 5 -59.72 11.34 -18.38
C ASN A 5 -58.27 11.07 -17.94
N PRO A 6 -57.79 11.59 -16.79
CA PRO A 6 -56.37 11.52 -16.39
C PRO A 6 -55.92 10.13 -15.87
N ASN A 7 -56.80 9.13 -15.83
CA ASN A 7 -56.52 7.84 -15.18
C ASN A 7 -55.98 6.72 -16.07
N ARG A 8 -55.53 6.99 -17.31
CA ARG A 8 -54.90 5.96 -18.18
C ARG A 8 -53.39 6.09 -18.38
N THR A 9 -52.75 7.15 -17.87
CA THR A 9 -51.29 7.31 -17.96
C THR A 9 -50.55 6.69 -16.75
N ALA A 10 -51.22 6.57 -15.60
CA ALA A 10 -50.61 6.01 -14.38
C ALA A 10 -50.49 4.47 -14.39
N GLN A 11 -51.30 3.75 -15.17
CA GLN A 11 -51.27 2.28 -15.21
C GLN A 11 -50.37 1.69 -16.31
N ARG A 12 -49.77 2.51 -17.19
CA ARG A 12 -48.74 2.07 -18.15
C ARG A 12 -47.30 2.26 -17.66
N ILE A 13 -47.09 2.97 -16.56
CA ILE A 13 -45.76 3.15 -15.94
C ILE A 13 -45.48 2.07 -14.88
N ALA A 14 -46.52 1.47 -14.29
CA ALA A 14 -46.36 0.37 -13.33
C ALA A 14 -46.13 -1.01 -13.97
N GLY A 15 -46.43 -1.17 -15.27
CA GLY A 15 -46.24 -2.44 -16.01
C GLY A 15 -44.93 -2.57 -16.79
N LEU A 16 -44.14 -1.49 -16.90
CA LEU A 16 -42.86 -1.47 -17.62
C LEU A 16 -41.63 -1.39 -16.69
N LEU A 17 -41.85 -1.28 -15.37
CA LEU A 17 -40.80 -1.32 -14.34
C LEU A 17 -40.62 -2.73 -13.73
N LEU A 18 -41.37 -3.72 -14.19
CA LEU A 18 -41.26 -5.14 -13.80
C LEU A 18 -40.62 -6.04 -14.87
N ALA A 19 -40.26 -5.48 -16.03
CA ALA A 19 -39.63 -6.21 -17.15
C ALA A 19 -38.24 -5.69 -17.56
N VAL A 20 -37.75 -4.62 -16.92
CA VAL A 20 -36.32 -4.31 -16.89
C VAL A 20 -35.84 -4.80 -15.53
N GLY A 21 -35.30 -6.02 -15.53
CA GLY A 21 -34.50 -6.52 -14.42
C GLY A 21 -33.31 -5.60 -14.21
N LEU A 22 -33.51 -4.49 -13.49
CA LEU A 22 -32.52 -3.92 -12.60
C LEU A 22 -32.31 -4.94 -11.49
N LEU A 23 -31.67 -6.04 -11.85
CA LEU A 23 -30.76 -6.70 -10.95
C LEU A 23 -29.80 -5.59 -10.52
N LEU A 24 -30.04 -5.00 -9.35
CA LEU A 24 -28.95 -4.47 -8.55
C LEU A 24 -27.87 -5.55 -8.65
N PRO A 25 -26.69 -5.27 -9.22
CA PRO A 25 -25.66 -6.29 -9.30
C PRO A 25 -25.50 -6.79 -7.87
N ALA A 26 -25.82 -8.06 -7.65
CA ALA A 26 -25.60 -8.71 -6.37
C ALA A 26 -24.20 -8.29 -5.95
N THR A 27 -24.14 -7.50 -4.88
CA THR A 27 -22.94 -6.81 -4.46
C THR A 27 -21.81 -7.82 -4.48
N ALA A 28 -20.71 -7.50 -5.17
CA ALA A 28 -19.56 -8.36 -5.36
C ALA A 28 -19.03 -9.10 -4.09
N PRO A 29 -19.24 -8.64 -2.82
CA PRO A 29 -18.79 -9.40 -1.66
C PRO A 29 -19.41 -10.80 -1.54
N ALA A 30 -20.69 -10.98 -1.92
CA ALA A 30 -21.41 -12.21 -1.64
C ALA A 30 -20.92 -13.42 -2.47
N LYS A 31 -20.33 -13.19 -3.66
CA LYS A 31 -19.82 -14.28 -4.51
C LYS A 31 -18.52 -14.90 -3.98
N HIS A 32 -17.72 -14.13 -3.25
CA HIS A 32 -16.44 -14.60 -2.72
C HIS A 32 -16.56 -15.08 -1.26
N ALA A 33 -17.42 -14.47 -0.44
CA ALA A 33 -17.54 -14.73 1.00
C ALA A 33 -17.74 -16.21 1.40
N ASN A 34 -18.55 -16.96 0.64
CA ASN A 34 -18.90 -18.35 0.97
C ASN A 34 -17.78 -19.39 0.72
N ARG A 35 -16.63 -18.99 0.16
CA ARG A 35 -15.50 -19.88 -0.14
C ARG A 35 -14.25 -19.58 0.68
N LEU A 36 -14.30 -18.58 1.56
CA LEU A 36 -13.11 -18.06 2.21
C LEU A 36 -13.09 -18.41 3.69
N ASP A 37 -12.34 -19.45 4.02
CA ASP A 37 -11.94 -19.73 5.39
C ASP A 37 -10.41 -19.83 5.48
N SER A 38 -9.87 -20.00 6.70
CA SER A 38 -8.44 -20.11 6.96
C SER A 38 -7.70 -21.21 6.15
N SER A 39 -8.43 -22.15 5.54
CA SER A 39 -7.93 -23.19 4.64
C SER A 39 -7.35 -22.63 3.34
N LEU A 40 -7.70 -21.40 2.93
CA LEU A 40 -7.14 -20.76 1.74
C LEU A 40 -5.63 -20.66 1.75
N LEU A 41 -5.03 -20.37 2.91
CA LEU A 41 -3.58 -20.28 3.04
C LEU A 41 -2.91 -21.67 2.97
N GLY A 42 -3.67 -22.77 2.99
CA GLY A 42 -3.12 -24.12 3.02
C GLY A 42 -2.31 -24.39 4.29
N MET A 43 -2.65 -23.74 5.40
CA MET A 43 -1.88 -23.83 6.64
C MET A 43 -1.75 -25.28 7.12
N PRO A 44 -0.53 -25.76 7.42
CA PRO A 44 -0.34 -27.11 7.90
C PRO A 44 -1.06 -27.29 9.25
N SER A 45 -1.77 -28.43 9.37
CA SER A 45 -2.37 -28.91 10.61
C SER A 45 -1.56 -30.03 11.27
N GLY A 46 -0.52 -30.52 10.58
CA GLY A 46 0.32 -31.63 11.01
C GLY A 46 1.74 -31.21 11.42
N PRO A 47 2.61 -32.19 11.70
CA PRO A 47 4.00 -31.93 12.06
C PRO A 47 4.75 -31.21 10.94
N TRP A 48 5.68 -30.32 11.30
CA TRP A 48 6.50 -29.56 10.35
C TRP A 48 8.00 -29.82 10.57
N PRO A 49 8.81 -29.78 9.49
CA PRO A 49 10.23 -30.06 9.57
C PRO A 49 11.03 -28.85 10.07
N LEU A 50 11.81 -29.04 11.13
CA LEU A 50 12.80 -28.12 11.65
C LEU A 50 14.20 -28.64 11.33
N MET A 51 14.91 -27.95 10.44
CA MET A 51 16.27 -28.33 10.05
C MET A 51 17.32 -27.71 10.98
N ARG A 52 18.40 -28.45 11.22
CA ARG A 52 19.57 -28.02 12.00
C ARG A 52 20.84 -28.53 11.33
N GLN A 53 21.92 -27.76 11.39
CA GLN A 53 23.25 -28.28 11.04
C GLN A 53 23.87 -28.97 12.28
N GLY A 54 23.89 -30.30 12.29
CA GLY A 54 24.53 -31.10 13.33
C GLY A 54 25.98 -31.46 12.98
N PRO A 55 26.73 -32.07 13.92
CA PRO A 55 28.12 -32.47 13.72
C PRO A 55 28.31 -33.54 12.64
N ALA A 56 27.27 -34.36 12.40
CA ALA A 56 27.25 -35.39 11.36
C ALA A 56 26.60 -34.92 10.04
N GLY A 57 26.20 -33.64 9.96
CA GLY A 57 25.47 -33.07 8.83
C GLY A 57 24.07 -32.56 9.20
N PRO A 58 23.22 -32.26 8.20
CA PRO A 58 21.87 -31.73 8.43
C PRO A 58 20.97 -32.75 9.14
N GLU A 59 20.33 -32.33 10.22
CA GLU A 59 19.32 -33.07 10.98
C GLU A 59 17.95 -32.43 10.77
N THR A 60 16.87 -33.23 10.76
CA THR A 60 15.49 -32.73 10.67
C THR A 60 14.66 -33.25 11.83
N TYR A 61 13.97 -32.34 12.52
CA TYR A 61 13.03 -32.63 13.61
C TYR A 61 11.60 -32.35 13.15
N LEU A 62 10.68 -33.29 13.28
CA LEU A 62 9.25 -33.12 13.02
C LEU A 62 8.57 -32.60 14.29
N VAL A 63 8.26 -31.30 14.31
CA VAL A 63 7.61 -30.62 15.45
C VAL A 63 6.09 -30.68 15.27
N PRO A 64 5.29 -31.02 16.30
CA PRO A 64 5.68 -31.16 17.71
C PRO A 64 6.15 -32.57 18.11
N ASN A 65 6.07 -33.56 17.22
CA ASN A 65 6.31 -34.98 17.54
C ASN A 65 7.69 -35.27 18.18
N GLN A 66 8.71 -34.51 17.81
CA GLN A 66 10.09 -34.69 18.27
C GLN A 66 10.56 -33.61 19.26
N LEU A 67 9.66 -32.89 19.92
CA LEU A 67 10.00 -31.91 20.97
C LEU A 67 10.81 -32.52 22.12
N ALA A 68 10.54 -33.77 22.49
CA ALA A 68 11.30 -34.48 23.51
C ALA A 68 12.77 -34.63 23.12
N ALA A 69 13.07 -34.94 21.85
CA ALA A 69 14.44 -35.04 21.35
C ALA A 69 15.16 -33.67 21.38
N ILE A 70 14.47 -32.60 20.97
CA ILE A 70 15.02 -31.23 21.03
C ILE A 70 15.41 -30.84 22.47
N ARG A 71 14.61 -31.23 23.47
CA ARG A 71 14.87 -30.94 24.89
C ARG A 71 16.11 -31.64 25.46
N GLN A 72 16.59 -32.71 24.80
CA GLN A 72 17.79 -33.45 25.21
C GLN A 72 19.08 -32.91 24.56
N LEU A 73 18.98 -31.94 23.65
CA LEU A 73 20.16 -31.31 23.04
C LEU A 73 20.98 -30.50 24.06
N PRO A 74 22.29 -30.33 23.83
CA PRO A 74 23.12 -29.47 24.67
C PRO A 74 22.79 -27.98 24.48
N GLU A 75 23.20 -27.15 25.45
CA GLU A 75 23.22 -25.70 25.28
C GLU A 75 24.40 -25.26 24.38
N PRO A 76 24.29 -24.18 23.59
CA PRO A 76 23.13 -23.26 23.45
C PRO A 76 22.08 -23.72 22.44
N GLU A 77 22.27 -24.88 21.80
CA GLU A 77 21.47 -25.38 20.68
C GLU A 77 20.02 -25.64 21.08
N ARG A 78 19.81 -26.29 22.22
CA ARG A 78 18.50 -26.52 22.80
C ARG A 78 17.71 -25.22 22.98
N SER A 79 18.32 -24.21 23.60
CA SER A 79 17.65 -22.92 23.82
C SER A 79 17.30 -22.24 22.50
N ASN A 80 18.20 -22.28 21.51
CA ASN A 80 17.97 -21.69 20.19
C ASN A 80 16.82 -22.37 19.44
N LEU A 81 16.78 -23.71 19.41
CA LEU A 81 15.73 -24.46 18.72
C LEU A 81 14.39 -24.33 19.43
N LEU A 82 14.35 -24.42 20.77
CA LEU A 82 13.11 -24.23 21.52
C LEU A 82 12.59 -22.79 21.39
N ARG A 83 13.46 -21.78 21.29
CA ARG A 83 13.06 -20.42 20.96
C ARG A 83 12.43 -20.37 19.57
N PHE A 84 13.08 -20.93 18.56
CA PHE A 84 12.56 -20.97 17.19
C PHE A 84 11.20 -21.67 17.11
N VAL A 85 11.02 -22.82 17.77
CA VAL A 85 9.72 -23.51 17.82
C VAL A 85 8.63 -22.63 18.42
N ARG A 86 8.91 -21.97 19.55
CA ARG A 86 7.94 -21.04 20.17
C ARG A 86 7.59 -19.86 19.27
N GLU A 87 8.58 -19.27 18.61
CA GLU A 87 8.38 -18.16 17.66
C GLU A 87 7.53 -18.61 16.46
N HIS A 88 7.83 -19.77 15.89
CA HIS A 88 7.08 -20.37 14.80
C HIS A 88 5.61 -20.67 15.18
N GLU A 89 5.38 -21.31 16.33
CA GLU A 89 4.03 -21.60 16.83
C GLU A 89 3.23 -20.31 17.10
N ALA A 90 3.88 -19.28 17.67
CA ALA A 90 3.27 -17.97 17.89
C ALA A 90 2.91 -17.28 16.57
N ASN A 91 3.79 -17.32 15.57
CA ASN A 91 3.55 -16.80 14.22
C ASN A 91 2.37 -17.51 13.55
N LEU A 92 2.32 -18.85 13.62
CA LEU A 92 1.19 -19.64 13.10
C LEU A 92 -0.14 -19.30 13.80
N ALA A 93 -0.13 -19.18 15.12
CA ALA A 93 -1.31 -18.78 15.88
C ALA A 93 -1.78 -17.36 15.46
N PHE A 94 -0.84 -16.43 15.29
CA PHE A 94 -1.12 -15.06 14.90
C PHE A 94 -1.73 -14.96 13.49
N VAL A 95 -1.16 -15.63 12.48
CA VAL A 95 -1.71 -15.60 11.12
C VAL A 95 -3.09 -16.29 11.04
N ARG A 96 -3.32 -17.36 11.82
CA ARG A 96 -4.64 -18.01 11.93
C ARG A 96 -5.68 -17.06 12.53
N GLN A 97 -5.34 -16.39 13.62
CA GLN A 97 -6.22 -15.42 14.27
C GLN A 97 -6.50 -14.22 13.35
N THR A 98 -5.47 -13.71 12.68
CA THR A 98 -5.57 -12.61 11.72
C THR A 98 -6.48 -12.98 10.56
N SER A 99 -6.30 -14.18 9.98
CA SER A 99 -7.15 -14.68 8.90
C SER A 99 -8.62 -14.75 9.31
N ARG A 100 -8.91 -15.33 10.48
CA ARG A 100 -10.29 -15.43 10.99
C ARG A 100 -10.93 -14.06 11.20
N ARG A 101 -10.20 -13.12 11.80
CA ARG A 101 -10.67 -11.74 12.01
C ARG A 101 -10.93 -11.02 10.69
N PHE A 102 -9.97 -11.10 9.76
CA PHE A 102 -10.08 -10.51 8.43
C PHE A 102 -11.32 -11.01 7.70
N PHE A 103 -11.52 -12.33 7.58
CA PHE A 103 -12.66 -12.88 6.86
C PHE A 103 -14.00 -12.57 7.54
N HIS A 104 -14.06 -12.55 8.87
CA HIS A 104 -15.24 -12.08 9.58
C HIS A 104 -15.56 -10.62 9.22
N GLN A 105 -14.57 -9.72 9.31
CA GLN A 105 -14.76 -8.30 9.06
C GLN A 105 -15.14 -7.98 7.61
N ILE A 106 -14.57 -8.70 6.63
CA ILE A 106 -14.89 -8.50 5.22
C ILE A 106 -16.26 -9.12 4.86
N ASN A 107 -16.61 -10.29 5.41
CA ASN A 107 -17.87 -10.97 5.10
C ASN A 107 -19.10 -10.21 5.62
N ASP A 108 -18.93 -9.41 6.67
CA ASP A 108 -19.98 -8.49 7.14
C ASP A 108 -20.31 -7.38 6.11
N GLY A 109 -19.55 -7.30 5.01
CA GLY A 109 -19.80 -6.41 3.88
C GLY A 109 -19.56 -4.94 4.19
N THR A 110 -18.97 -4.63 5.35
CA THR A 110 -18.79 -3.27 5.84
C THR A 110 -17.63 -2.56 5.14
N ILE A 111 -16.56 -3.28 4.79
CA ILE A 111 -15.33 -2.67 4.29
C ILE A 111 -15.31 -2.65 2.76
N HIS A 112 -15.07 -1.46 2.21
CA HIS A 112 -14.93 -1.22 0.78
C HIS A 112 -13.66 -0.42 0.53
N SER A 113 -12.70 -0.97 -0.21
CA SER A 113 -11.60 -0.14 -0.71
C SER A 113 -12.11 0.87 -1.72
N ALA A 114 -11.55 2.08 -1.68
CA ALA A 114 -11.75 3.08 -2.71
C ALA A 114 -10.45 3.22 -3.50
N PRO A 115 -10.50 3.44 -4.82
CA PRO A 115 -9.32 3.86 -5.55
C PRO A 115 -8.73 5.11 -4.91
N GLU A 116 -7.41 5.16 -4.74
CA GLU A 116 -6.74 6.27 -4.06
C GLU A 116 -7.10 7.65 -4.63
N TYR A 117 -7.28 7.70 -5.94
CA TYR A 117 -7.62 8.92 -6.65
C TYR A 117 -9.00 9.51 -6.26
N THR A 118 -9.86 8.77 -5.57
CA THR A 118 -11.12 9.32 -5.06
C THR A 118 -10.98 9.98 -3.69
N MET A 119 -9.79 9.94 -3.06
CA MET A 119 -9.56 10.52 -1.73
C MET A 119 -9.39 12.04 -1.78
N ASP A 120 -9.66 12.76 -0.69
CA ASP A 120 -9.65 14.24 -0.64
C ASP A 120 -8.50 14.87 0.18
N LEU A 121 -7.60 14.03 0.73
CA LEU A 121 -6.54 14.39 1.69
C LEU A 121 -7.04 15.16 2.93
N GLY A 122 -8.26 14.88 3.42
CA GLY A 122 -8.74 15.45 4.68
C GLY A 122 -7.79 15.17 5.86
N GLU A 123 -7.24 13.96 5.92
CA GLU A 123 -6.22 13.55 6.87
C GLU A 123 -5.15 12.69 6.18
N VAL A 124 -3.90 12.85 6.60
CA VAL A 124 -2.78 12.07 6.09
C VAL A 124 -1.86 11.66 7.23
N MET A 125 -1.17 10.54 7.04
CA MET A 125 -0.11 10.06 7.90
C MET A 125 1.25 10.20 7.24
N MET A 126 2.25 10.55 8.03
CA MET A 126 3.66 10.60 7.64
C MET A 126 4.53 10.09 8.78
N GLY A 127 5.76 9.65 8.48
CA GLY A 127 6.67 9.05 9.46
C GLY A 127 8.07 9.63 9.42
N ILE A 128 8.66 9.90 10.58
CA ILE A 128 10.07 10.25 10.73
C ILE A 128 10.82 9.01 11.22
N ASP A 129 11.73 8.48 10.41
CA ASP A 129 12.59 7.38 10.87
C ASP A 129 13.73 7.87 11.78
N GLN A 130 14.46 6.94 12.40
CA GLN A 130 15.57 7.27 13.30
C GLN A 130 16.72 8.01 12.60
N GLY A 131 17.03 7.64 11.36
CA GLY A 131 18.12 8.26 10.60
C GLY A 131 17.85 9.75 10.30
N THR A 132 16.59 10.13 10.08
CA THR A 132 16.19 11.53 9.95
C THR A 132 15.94 12.18 11.31
N ALA A 133 15.48 11.44 12.31
CA ALA A 133 15.34 11.94 13.67
C ALA A 133 16.67 12.46 14.25
N ALA A 134 17.80 11.85 13.88
CA ALA A 134 19.14 12.26 14.28
C ALA A 134 19.63 13.56 13.62
N GLN A 135 18.95 14.07 12.60
CA GLN A 135 19.34 15.30 11.90
C GLN A 135 18.97 16.55 12.72
N GLU A 136 19.68 17.65 12.44
CA GLU A 136 19.37 18.97 13.01
C GLU A 136 17.94 19.41 12.65
N ASN A 137 17.54 19.15 11.41
CA ASN A 137 16.17 19.34 10.93
C ASN A 137 15.52 18.00 10.54
N PRO A 138 14.83 17.30 11.47
CA PRO A 138 14.12 16.05 11.18
C PRO A 138 12.97 16.20 10.17
N LEU A 139 12.54 17.42 9.86
CA LEU A 139 11.48 17.67 8.86
C LEU A 139 12.04 17.99 7.48
N HIS A 140 13.36 18.10 7.30
CA HIS A 140 13.97 18.52 6.04
C HIS A 140 13.40 17.81 4.79
N PRO A 141 13.24 16.48 4.75
CA PRO A 141 12.66 15.81 3.58
C PRO A 141 11.13 16.01 3.46
N HIS A 142 10.43 16.26 4.56
CA HIS A 142 8.97 16.38 4.62
C HIS A 142 8.46 17.80 4.31
N GLU A 143 9.29 18.83 4.49
CA GLU A 143 8.89 20.23 4.37
C GLU A 143 8.20 20.60 3.05
N PRO A 144 8.72 20.20 1.87
CA PRO A 144 8.06 20.52 0.61
C PRO A 144 6.65 19.94 0.53
N VAL A 145 6.47 18.67 0.92
CA VAL A 145 5.17 17.99 0.95
C VAL A 145 4.22 18.69 1.93
N LEU A 146 4.68 18.94 3.16
CA LEU A 146 3.87 19.59 4.19
C LEU A 146 3.35 20.95 3.71
N ARG A 147 4.19 21.76 3.06
CA ARG A 147 3.78 23.07 2.50
C ARG A 147 2.79 22.93 1.33
N ALA A 148 2.92 21.89 0.52
CA ALA A 148 2.09 21.65 -0.66
C ALA A 148 0.71 21.05 -0.33
N LEU A 149 0.57 20.38 0.83
CA LEU A 149 -0.72 19.82 1.26
C LEU A 149 -1.80 20.92 1.36
N PRO A 150 -3.06 20.61 0.98
CA PRO A 150 -4.16 21.54 1.13
C PRO A 150 -4.26 22.11 2.55
N PRO A 151 -4.63 23.39 2.74
CA PRO A 151 -4.68 24.02 4.06
C PRO A 151 -5.59 23.33 5.07
N TYR A 152 -6.57 22.57 4.58
CA TYR A 152 -7.52 21.82 5.38
C TYR A 152 -7.01 20.44 5.84
N THR A 153 -5.86 20.00 5.35
CA THR A 153 -5.31 18.66 5.62
C THR A 153 -4.81 18.59 7.05
N ARG A 154 -5.29 17.61 7.80
CA ARG A 154 -4.71 17.21 9.09
C ARG A 154 -3.58 16.22 8.85
N VAL A 155 -2.46 16.39 9.55
CA VAL A 155 -1.29 15.51 9.42
C VAL A 155 -1.01 14.83 10.75
N ILE A 156 -1.10 13.51 10.78
CA ILE A 156 -0.58 12.68 11.85
C ILE A 156 0.89 12.37 11.54
N LEU A 157 1.80 12.98 12.30
CA LEU A 157 3.22 12.83 12.07
C LEU A 157 3.86 11.95 13.15
N LEU A 158 4.18 10.71 12.78
CA LEU A 158 4.78 9.76 13.71
C LEU A 158 6.25 10.13 13.93
N THR A 159 6.55 10.49 15.17
CA THR A 159 7.79 11.14 15.56
C THR A 159 8.46 10.34 16.66
N PRO A 160 9.73 9.91 16.48
CA PRO A 160 10.51 9.36 17.58
C PRO A 160 10.60 10.35 18.74
N ALA A 161 10.50 9.86 19.97
CA ALA A 161 10.52 10.70 21.17
C ALA A 161 11.72 11.66 21.20
N ALA A 162 12.90 11.19 20.79
CA ALA A 162 14.14 11.96 20.73
C ALA A 162 14.13 13.14 19.73
N ALA A 163 13.22 13.16 18.76
CA ALA A 163 13.08 14.23 17.76
C ALA A 163 11.89 15.17 18.04
N LEU A 164 11.00 14.83 18.98
CA LEU A 164 9.73 15.54 19.19
C LEU A 164 9.90 17.04 19.42
N ALA A 165 10.84 17.44 20.27
CA ALA A 165 11.08 18.85 20.57
C ALA A 165 11.55 19.64 19.34
N ARG A 166 12.50 19.09 18.57
CA ARG A 166 13.00 19.70 17.32
C ARG A 166 11.91 19.79 16.26
N VAL A 167 11.11 18.74 16.11
CA VAL A 167 9.96 18.72 15.20
C VAL A 167 8.95 19.80 15.57
N ARG A 168 8.56 19.91 16.85
CA ARG A 168 7.62 20.96 17.31
C ARG A 168 8.15 22.37 17.06
N ALA A 169 9.42 22.61 17.38
CA ALA A 169 10.06 23.91 17.14
C ALA A 169 10.05 24.24 15.65
N ARG A 170 10.41 23.29 14.79
CA ARG A 170 10.41 23.50 13.34
C ARG A 170 9.00 23.71 12.78
N LEU A 171 8.00 22.97 13.25
CA LEU A 171 6.59 23.19 12.86
C LEU A 171 6.10 24.59 13.23
N ALA A 172 6.51 25.13 14.37
CA ALA A 172 6.16 26.49 14.78
C ALA A 172 6.76 27.53 13.83
N VAL A 173 8.05 27.38 13.47
CA VAL A 173 8.72 28.25 12.48
C VAL A 173 8.02 28.20 11.12
N LEU A 174 7.52 27.04 10.72
CA LEU A 174 6.82 26.85 9.46
C LEU A 174 5.34 27.30 9.51
N GLY A 175 4.82 27.68 10.67
CA GLY A 175 3.40 28.02 10.86
C GLY A 175 2.45 26.82 10.73
N LEU A 176 2.93 25.59 10.98
CA LEU A 176 2.19 24.34 10.73
C LEU A 176 1.64 23.66 11.98
N SER A 177 1.90 24.21 13.18
CA SER A 177 1.57 23.59 14.47
C SER A 177 0.08 23.30 14.69
N GLN A 178 -0.81 24.01 14.00
CA GLN A 178 -2.27 23.81 14.13
C GLN A 178 -2.79 22.63 13.29
N ARG A 179 -2.07 22.23 12.24
CA ARG A 179 -2.52 21.17 11.33
C ARG A 179 -1.65 19.91 11.35
N VAL A 180 -0.42 20.00 11.85
CA VAL A 180 0.48 18.87 12.00
C VAL A 180 0.56 18.47 13.47
N GLN A 181 0.05 17.28 13.77
CA GLN A 181 0.08 16.69 15.10
C GLN A 181 1.23 15.67 15.19
N PRO A 182 2.35 16.01 15.84
CA PRO A 182 3.40 15.04 16.10
C PRO A 182 2.95 14.10 17.22
N VAL A 183 2.96 12.79 16.92
CA VAL A 183 2.61 11.71 17.85
C VAL A 183 3.86 10.91 18.16
N ILE A 184 4.08 10.63 19.45
CA ILE A 184 5.22 9.82 19.87
C ILE A 184 5.01 8.38 19.42
N SER A 185 5.95 7.86 18.65
CA SER A 185 6.00 6.45 18.30
C SER A 185 6.58 5.60 19.44
N GLN A 186 5.77 5.31 20.47
CA GLN A 186 6.11 4.32 21.50
C GLN A 186 5.01 3.26 21.67
N ALA A 187 5.41 2.00 21.68
CA ALA A 187 4.55 0.91 22.14
C ALA A 187 4.32 1.11 23.65
N ARG A 188 3.06 1.22 24.09
CA ARG A 188 2.78 1.17 25.53
C ARG A 188 3.30 -0.16 26.09
N GLY A 189 4.31 -0.11 26.95
CA GLY A 189 4.77 -1.26 27.73
C GLY A 189 5.62 -2.32 27.01
N GLN A 190 6.02 -2.11 25.75
CA GLN A 190 6.92 -3.04 25.04
C GLN A 190 8.24 -2.36 24.67
N ARG A 191 9.36 -3.03 24.97
CA ARG A 191 10.69 -2.70 24.44
C ARG A 191 10.72 -3.05 22.95
N VAL A 192 10.05 -2.27 22.14
CA VAL A 192 10.24 -2.31 20.69
C VAL A 192 11.62 -1.67 20.42
N PRO A 193 12.49 -2.28 19.60
CA PRO A 193 13.76 -1.69 19.24
C PRO A 193 13.57 -0.25 18.75
N ALA A 194 14.48 0.64 19.12
CA ALA A 194 14.41 2.06 18.78
C ALA A 194 14.28 2.33 17.26
N GLU A 195 14.55 1.35 16.41
CA GLU A 195 14.48 1.42 14.94
C GLU A 195 13.06 1.56 14.34
N GLY A 196 12.01 1.56 15.16
CA GLY A 196 10.62 1.23 14.80
C GLY A 196 9.72 2.24 14.08
N VAL A 197 10.22 3.29 13.41
CA VAL A 197 9.36 4.13 12.53
C VAL A 197 9.90 4.12 11.12
N THR A 198 9.11 3.58 10.19
CA THR A 198 9.40 3.73 8.76
C THR A 198 8.97 5.12 8.31
N ARG A 199 9.80 5.79 7.51
CA ARG A 199 9.38 6.97 6.75
C ARG A 199 8.45 6.59 5.59
N TRP A 200 8.53 5.33 5.14
CA TRP A 200 7.74 4.79 4.02
C TRP A 200 6.39 4.30 4.52
N VAL A 201 5.59 5.23 5.04
CA VAL A 201 4.29 4.90 5.66
C VAL A 201 3.30 4.33 4.64
N ARG A 202 3.50 4.63 3.35
CA ARG A 202 2.71 4.05 2.26
C ARG A 202 2.82 2.54 2.18
N ASP A 203 3.96 1.97 2.60
CA ASP A 203 4.20 0.52 2.54
C ASP A 203 3.53 -0.26 3.67
N LEU A 204 2.84 0.42 4.58
CA LEU A 204 2.22 -0.25 5.73
C LEU A 204 0.89 -0.91 5.37
N GLY A 205 0.25 -0.49 4.29
CA GLY A 205 -1.01 -1.05 3.87
C GLY A 205 -1.74 -0.23 2.82
N LEU A 206 -3.01 -0.55 2.65
CA LEU A 206 -3.96 0.16 1.79
C LEU A 206 -5.03 0.82 2.63
N VAL A 207 -5.63 1.89 2.13
CA VAL A 207 -6.77 2.52 2.81
C VAL A 207 -8.08 2.11 2.13
N ALA A 208 -9.02 1.68 2.96
CA ALA A 208 -10.40 1.35 2.63
C ALA A 208 -11.34 2.22 3.48
N ASN A 209 -12.65 2.02 3.33
CA ASN A 209 -13.66 2.74 4.08
C ASN A 209 -14.76 1.76 4.50
N ASP A 210 -15.28 1.87 5.73
CA ASP A 210 -16.36 1.02 6.24
C ASP A 210 -17.79 1.60 6.05
N GLY A 211 -17.89 2.65 5.22
CA GLY A 211 -19.08 3.50 5.05
C GLY A 211 -19.13 4.69 5.99
N LYS A 212 -18.32 4.72 7.06
CA LYS A 212 -18.30 5.81 8.06
C LYS A 212 -16.90 6.32 8.37
N HIS A 213 -15.90 5.44 8.34
CA HIS A 213 -14.55 5.70 8.79
C HIS A 213 -13.52 5.09 7.82
N PRO A 214 -12.34 5.74 7.69
CA PRO A 214 -11.20 5.11 7.05
C PRO A 214 -10.80 3.83 7.79
N VAL A 215 -10.55 2.78 7.01
CA VAL A 215 -10.02 1.50 7.47
C VAL A 215 -8.64 1.31 6.86
N LEU A 216 -7.61 1.17 7.69
CA LEU A 216 -6.29 0.76 7.22
C LEU A 216 -6.26 -0.76 7.07
N LEU A 217 -6.15 -1.23 5.83
CA LEU A 217 -5.82 -2.61 5.49
C LEU A 217 -4.32 -2.82 5.62
N ALA A 218 -3.88 -3.10 6.84
CA ALA A 218 -2.47 -3.21 7.18
C ALA A 218 -1.86 -4.55 6.74
N SER A 219 -0.59 -4.52 6.35
CA SER A 219 0.20 -5.75 6.11
C SER A 219 0.22 -6.67 7.34
N LEU A 220 0.39 -7.97 7.12
CA LEU A 220 0.60 -8.95 8.18
C LEU A 220 1.77 -8.54 9.10
N ALA A 221 2.89 -8.16 8.48
CA ALA A 221 4.01 -7.43 9.09
C ALA A 221 4.80 -6.60 8.06
N HIS A 222 5.64 -5.69 8.53
CA HIS A 222 6.49 -4.79 7.77
C HIS A 222 7.96 -4.93 8.24
N LYS A 223 8.88 -5.19 7.30
CA LYS A 223 10.34 -5.25 7.47
C LYS A 223 10.94 -6.34 8.40
N GLN A 224 10.19 -6.99 9.29
CA GLN A 224 10.75 -7.99 10.22
C GLN A 224 9.96 -9.32 10.22
N PHE A 225 10.45 -10.28 9.43
CA PHE A 225 9.78 -11.57 9.16
C PHE A 225 9.99 -12.64 10.24
N ALA A 226 11.02 -12.51 11.08
CA ALA A 226 11.33 -13.50 12.10
C ALA A 226 10.34 -13.48 13.29
N ASP A 227 9.74 -12.32 13.61
CA ASP A 227 8.80 -12.15 14.72
C ASP A 227 7.60 -11.29 14.30
N VAL A 228 6.79 -11.85 13.38
CA VAL A 228 5.60 -11.22 12.79
C VAL A 228 4.61 -10.77 13.89
N ALA A 229 4.58 -11.47 15.02
CA ALA A 229 3.68 -11.18 16.13
C ALA A 229 4.03 -9.91 16.92
N ARG A 230 5.28 -9.41 16.88
CA ARG A 230 5.71 -8.27 17.72
C ARG A 230 5.90 -6.95 16.99
N ASN A 231 6.30 -6.96 15.73
CA ASN A 231 7.12 -5.85 15.22
C ASN A 231 6.35 -4.64 14.67
N ASP A 232 5.05 -4.77 14.36
CA ASP A 232 4.24 -3.63 13.85
C ASP A 232 3.01 -3.30 14.71
N LEU A 233 2.78 -4.05 15.79
CA LEU A 233 1.64 -3.83 16.67
C LEU A 233 1.67 -2.45 17.29
N ALA A 234 2.83 -1.92 17.65
CA ALA A 234 2.96 -0.61 18.26
C ALA A 234 2.55 0.54 17.33
N TYR A 235 2.93 0.43 16.05
CA TYR A 235 2.62 1.43 15.04
C TYR A 235 1.12 1.38 14.73
N LEU A 236 0.62 0.19 14.39
CA LEU A 236 -0.79 -0.01 14.05
C LEU A 236 -1.72 0.22 15.24
N SER A 237 -1.28 -0.04 16.48
CA SER A 237 -2.06 0.29 17.69
C SER A 237 -2.17 1.79 17.89
N GLN A 238 -1.12 2.57 17.62
CA GLN A 238 -1.21 4.03 17.68
C GLN A 238 -2.16 4.57 16.62
N ILE A 239 -2.14 4.03 15.40
CA ILE A 239 -3.13 4.37 14.37
C ILE A 239 -4.54 4.05 14.87
N GLY A 240 -4.72 2.88 15.49
CA GLY A 240 -5.98 2.47 16.12
C GLY A 240 -6.45 3.44 17.21
N ASP A 241 -5.53 3.89 18.08
CA ASP A 241 -5.80 4.86 19.14
C ASP A 241 -6.22 6.24 18.57
N HIS A 242 -5.86 6.54 17.32
CA HIS A 242 -6.26 7.75 16.61
C HIS A 242 -7.62 7.64 15.88
N ARG A 243 -8.47 6.69 16.28
CA ARG A 243 -9.84 6.48 15.75
C ARG A 243 -9.88 5.94 14.32
N HIS A 244 -8.78 5.39 13.82
CA HIS A 244 -8.79 4.65 12.56
C HIS A 244 -9.01 3.18 12.85
N HIS A 245 -9.92 2.55 12.10
CA HIS A 245 -10.08 1.11 12.18
C HIS A 245 -8.92 0.46 11.45
N VAL A 246 -8.24 -0.50 12.10
CA VAL A 246 -7.16 -1.25 11.46
C VAL A 246 -7.63 -2.69 11.26
N VAL A 247 -7.58 -3.14 10.02
CA VAL A 247 -7.82 -4.53 9.63
C VAL A 247 -6.53 -5.08 9.07
N ARG A 248 -6.02 -6.12 9.73
CA ARG A 248 -4.73 -6.70 9.35
C ARG A 248 -4.98 -7.79 8.32
N LEU A 249 -4.29 -7.69 7.19
CA LEU A 249 -4.37 -8.66 6.11
C LEU A 249 -3.60 -9.93 6.49
N PRO A 250 -4.10 -11.12 6.13
CA PRO A 250 -3.39 -12.37 6.34
C PRO A 250 -2.35 -12.61 5.23
N VAL A 251 -1.74 -11.54 4.71
CA VAL A 251 -0.70 -11.52 3.69
C VAL A 251 0.22 -10.34 3.95
N PHE A 252 1.47 -10.45 3.53
CA PHE A 252 2.37 -9.29 3.54
C PHE A 252 1.96 -8.36 2.40
N VAL A 253 1.94 -7.05 2.61
CA VAL A 253 1.73 -6.11 1.51
C VAL A 253 2.61 -4.88 1.66
N ARG A 254 2.97 -4.27 0.53
CA ARG A 254 3.48 -2.90 0.43
C ARG A 254 2.50 -2.07 -0.38
N GLY A 255 1.88 -1.08 0.25
CA GLY A 255 0.89 -0.23 -0.39
C GLY A 255 1.41 0.59 -1.57
N GLY A 256 2.72 0.86 -1.67
CA GLY A 256 3.34 1.46 -2.85
C GLY A 256 3.35 0.53 -4.07
N ASN A 257 3.19 -0.78 -3.84
CA ASN A 257 3.24 -1.80 -4.88
C ASN A 257 1.86 -2.32 -5.30
N LEU A 258 0.79 -1.66 -4.83
CA LEU A 258 -0.60 -2.02 -5.06
C LEU A 258 -1.39 -0.77 -5.47
N ALA A 259 -2.18 -0.86 -6.53
CA ALA A 259 -3.04 0.24 -6.99
C ALA A 259 -4.38 -0.27 -7.51
N LEU A 260 -5.48 0.27 -6.99
CA LEU A 260 -6.82 -0.05 -7.46
C LEU A 260 -7.27 0.92 -8.57
N VAL A 261 -7.66 0.39 -9.72
CA VAL A 261 -8.16 1.15 -10.89
C VAL A 261 -9.59 0.73 -11.21
N ARG A 262 -10.36 1.64 -11.82
CA ARG A 262 -11.73 1.35 -12.30
C ARG A 262 -11.82 1.64 -13.80
N ALA A 263 -12.18 0.62 -14.58
CA ALA A 263 -12.36 0.67 -16.03
C ALA A 263 -13.61 -0.15 -16.42
N GLY A 264 -14.79 0.34 -16.03
CA GLY A 264 -16.05 -0.42 -16.05
C GLY A 264 -16.15 -1.49 -14.96
N HIS A 265 -15.03 -2.11 -14.60
CA HIS A 265 -14.86 -3.04 -13.47
C HIS A 265 -13.63 -2.62 -12.63
N ARG A 266 -13.44 -3.23 -11.46
CA ARG A 266 -12.37 -2.93 -10.50
C ARG A 266 -11.18 -3.84 -10.74
N ILE A 267 -10.02 -3.26 -11.03
CA ILE A 267 -8.78 -3.98 -11.30
C ILE A 267 -7.76 -3.58 -10.24
N LEU A 268 -7.25 -4.54 -9.48
CA LEU A 268 -6.09 -4.33 -8.63
C LEU A 268 -4.83 -4.61 -9.43
N LEU A 269 -4.04 -3.57 -9.67
CA LEU A 269 -2.69 -3.67 -10.19
C LEU A 269 -1.75 -4.01 -9.03
N ALA A 270 -0.87 -5.00 -9.22
CA ALA A 270 0.13 -5.39 -8.24
C ALA A 270 1.49 -5.62 -8.91
N GLY A 271 2.57 -5.17 -8.28
CA GLY A 271 3.92 -5.55 -8.71
C GLY A 271 4.18 -7.05 -8.52
N ASN A 272 4.92 -7.66 -9.44
CA ASN A 272 5.19 -9.10 -9.43
C ASN A 272 5.92 -9.59 -8.18
N ASP A 273 6.83 -8.78 -7.63
CA ASP A 273 7.54 -9.10 -6.41
C ASP A 273 6.60 -9.18 -5.19
N GLU A 274 5.43 -8.53 -5.20
CA GLU A 274 4.48 -8.59 -4.08
C GLU A 274 3.97 -10.01 -3.81
N LEU A 275 3.69 -10.76 -4.88
CA LEU A 275 3.24 -12.14 -4.78
C LEU A 275 4.41 -13.11 -4.60
N GLN A 276 5.52 -12.88 -5.30
CA GLN A 276 6.69 -13.76 -5.24
C GLN A 276 7.38 -13.69 -3.87
N MET A 277 7.60 -12.48 -3.35
CA MET A 277 8.21 -12.28 -2.03
C MET A 277 7.29 -12.74 -0.92
N ASN A 278 5.96 -12.55 -1.02
CA ASN A 278 5.03 -13.12 -0.03
C ASN A 278 5.24 -14.61 0.15
N ARG A 279 5.27 -15.35 -0.96
CA ARG A 279 5.42 -16.80 -0.93
C ARG A 279 6.71 -17.22 -0.23
N GLN A 280 7.80 -16.51 -0.49
CA GLN A 280 9.07 -16.71 0.22
C GLN A 280 8.96 -16.35 1.71
N TRP A 281 8.38 -15.20 2.06
CA TRP A 281 8.21 -14.78 3.45
C TRP A 281 7.31 -15.70 4.25
N PHE A 282 6.32 -16.34 3.61
CA PHE A 282 5.52 -17.36 4.26
C PHE A 282 6.33 -18.61 4.60
N VAL A 283 7.23 -19.04 3.71
CA VAL A 283 8.16 -20.14 4.01
C VAL A 283 9.11 -19.74 5.14
N GLU A 284 9.66 -18.54 5.11
CA GLU A 284 10.58 -18.05 6.13
C GLU A 284 9.91 -17.88 7.50
N ALA A 285 8.72 -17.28 7.56
CA ALA A 285 8.03 -16.97 8.81
C ALA A 285 7.21 -18.14 9.37
N PHE A 286 6.67 -18.99 8.50
CA PHE A 286 5.69 -20.02 8.87
C PHE A 286 6.04 -21.43 8.37
N GLY A 287 7.16 -21.63 7.65
CA GLY A 287 7.60 -22.95 7.19
C GLY A 287 6.68 -23.60 6.15
N PHE A 288 5.77 -22.86 5.53
CA PHE A 288 4.90 -23.38 4.48
C PHE A 288 4.75 -22.40 3.31
N MET A 289 4.44 -22.96 2.15
CA MET A 289 4.22 -22.20 0.92
C MET A 289 2.71 -22.10 0.66
N PRO A 290 2.10 -20.90 0.66
CA PRO A 290 0.68 -20.78 0.36
C PRO A 290 0.39 -21.18 -1.09
N PRO A 291 -0.82 -21.71 -1.39
CA PRO A 291 -1.24 -22.00 -2.75
C PRO A 291 -1.12 -20.76 -3.65
N PRO A 292 -0.72 -20.90 -4.94
CA PRO A 292 -0.53 -19.75 -5.84
C PRO A 292 -1.72 -18.80 -5.94
N GLN A 293 -2.94 -19.34 -5.86
CA GLN A 293 -4.20 -18.60 -5.94
C GLN A 293 -4.62 -17.93 -4.62
N ALA A 294 -4.04 -18.31 -3.48
CA ALA A 294 -4.48 -17.83 -2.17
C ALA A 294 -4.26 -16.33 -2.00
N LEU A 295 -3.06 -15.85 -2.33
CA LEU A 295 -2.68 -14.44 -2.16
C LEU A 295 -3.49 -13.52 -3.09
N PRO A 296 -3.63 -13.81 -4.41
CA PRO A 296 -4.50 -13.03 -5.27
C PRO A 296 -5.95 -12.98 -4.78
N GLU A 297 -6.53 -14.09 -4.32
CA GLU A 297 -7.91 -14.09 -3.83
C GLU A 297 -8.08 -13.27 -2.54
N ILE A 298 -7.13 -13.36 -1.59
CA ILE A 298 -7.14 -12.51 -0.39
C ILE A 298 -7.08 -11.03 -0.78
N LEU A 299 -6.22 -10.66 -1.72
CA LEU A 299 -6.10 -9.27 -2.17
C LEU A 299 -7.34 -8.78 -2.93
N LYS A 300 -7.95 -9.62 -3.77
CA LYS A 300 -9.23 -9.30 -4.44
C LYS A 300 -10.33 -9.03 -3.42
N VAL A 301 -10.44 -9.88 -2.41
CA VAL A 301 -11.43 -9.77 -1.34
C VAL A 301 -11.19 -8.51 -0.52
N ALA A 302 -9.94 -8.28 -0.08
CA ALA A 302 -9.56 -7.11 0.69
C ALA A 302 -9.88 -5.80 -0.05
N THR A 303 -9.64 -5.78 -1.37
CA THR A 303 -9.77 -4.58 -2.19
C THR A 303 -11.11 -4.47 -2.94
N GLY A 304 -11.96 -5.49 -2.85
CA GLY A 304 -13.15 -5.64 -3.68
C GLY A 304 -12.85 -5.59 -5.18
N ALA A 305 -11.69 -6.07 -5.62
CA ALA A 305 -11.32 -6.08 -7.03
C ALA A 305 -11.93 -7.29 -7.75
N ASP A 306 -12.45 -7.05 -8.97
CA ASP A 306 -12.99 -8.09 -9.84
C ASP A 306 -11.85 -8.91 -10.47
N GLN A 307 -10.73 -8.23 -10.75
CA GLN A 307 -9.55 -8.79 -11.38
C GLN A 307 -8.27 -8.29 -10.69
N ILE A 308 -7.24 -9.13 -10.69
CA ILE A 308 -5.86 -8.70 -10.41
C ILE A 308 -5.04 -8.77 -11.69
N ALA A 309 -4.24 -7.74 -11.94
CA ALA A 309 -3.21 -7.75 -12.97
C ALA A 309 -1.83 -7.59 -12.33
N ILE A 310 -0.94 -8.52 -12.67
CA ILE A 310 0.43 -8.52 -12.16
C ILE A 310 1.33 -7.82 -13.16
N LEU A 311 1.96 -6.72 -12.74
CA LEU A 311 2.92 -5.99 -13.56
C LEU A 311 4.35 -6.45 -13.25
N PRO A 312 5.24 -6.49 -14.26
CA PRO A 312 6.64 -6.76 -14.03
C PRO A 312 7.27 -5.61 -13.25
N ASN A 313 8.32 -5.92 -12.49
CA ASN A 313 9.17 -4.95 -11.80
C ASN A 313 10.63 -5.19 -12.19
N SER A 314 11.46 -4.18 -11.98
CA SER A 314 12.91 -4.26 -12.14
C SER A 314 13.62 -3.71 -10.91
N ARG A 315 14.95 -3.76 -10.88
CA ARG A 315 15.75 -3.12 -9.82
C ARG A 315 15.40 -1.64 -9.60
N HIS A 316 15.24 -0.85 -10.66
CA HIS A 316 14.96 0.59 -10.54
C HIS A 316 13.46 0.91 -10.50
N LEU A 317 12.63 0.00 -11.01
CA LEU A 317 11.16 0.06 -11.03
C LEU A 317 10.60 -1.00 -10.08
N TYR A 318 11.10 -1.00 -8.85
CA TYR A 318 10.88 -2.10 -7.90
C TYR A 318 9.49 -2.04 -7.23
N HIS A 319 8.90 -0.85 -7.11
CA HIS A 319 7.51 -0.65 -6.70
C HIS A 319 6.67 -0.14 -7.85
N LEU A 320 5.41 -0.58 -7.90
CA LEU A 320 4.42 -0.15 -8.88
C LEU A 320 4.31 1.38 -8.99
N ASP A 321 4.21 2.07 -7.85
CA ASP A 321 4.08 3.54 -7.77
C ASP A 321 5.33 4.29 -8.26
N MET A 322 6.44 3.60 -8.54
CA MET A 322 7.61 4.19 -9.17
C MET A 322 7.46 4.31 -10.68
N PHE A 323 6.46 3.68 -11.30
CA PHE A 323 6.31 3.76 -12.76
C PHE A 323 4.88 3.80 -13.27
N VAL A 324 3.89 3.43 -12.45
CA VAL A 324 2.46 3.50 -12.77
C VAL A 324 1.72 4.27 -11.67
N ALA A 325 0.87 5.21 -12.06
CA ALA A 325 -0.01 5.92 -11.13
C ALA A 325 -1.48 5.84 -11.60
N PRO A 326 -2.42 5.43 -10.75
CA PRO A 326 -3.83 5.42 -11.12
C PRO A 326 -4.39 6.86 -11.18
N LEU A 327 -5.06 7.22 -12.27
CA LEU A 327 -5.58 8.59 -12.46
C LEU A 327 -7.09 8.64 -12.19
N ALA A 328 -7.95 8.19 -13.10
CA ALA A 328 -9.40 8.00 -12.93
C ALA A 328 -9.97 7.52 -14.27
N ASP A 329 -11.21 7.04 -14.28
CA ASP A 329 -11.96 6.78 -15.52
C ASP A 329 -11.21 5.84 -16.49
N GLY A 330 -10.62 4.77 -15.96
CA GLY A 330 -9.81 3.83 -16.74
C GLY A 330 -8.46 4.36 -17.20
N ARG A 331 -8.00 5.51 -16.68
CA ARG A 331 -6.71 6.10 -17.02
C ARG A 331 -5.63 5.79 -16.00
N VAL A 332 -4.43 5.54 -16.50
CA VAL A 332 -3.20 5.36 -15.71
C VAL A 332 -2.07 6.20 -16.29
N ALA A 333 -1.28 6.82 -15.42
CA ALA A 333 0.01 7.37 -15.79
C ALA A 333 1.02 6.23 -15.90
N LEU A 334 1.88 6.26 -16.92
CA LEU A 334 3.00 5.34 -17.09
C LEU A 334 4.24 6.14 -17.52
N LEU A 335 5.39 5.85 -16.92
CA LEU A 335 6.65 6.47 -17.33
C LEU A 335 6.95 6.20 -18.82
N ALA A 336 7.36 7.26 -19.51
CA ALA A 336 7.73 7.27 -20.91
C ALA A 336 9.11 7.95 -21.05
N PRO A 337 10.21 7.19 -20.91
CA PRO A 337 11.56 7.74 -21.05
C PRO A 337 11.78 8.23 -22.48
N GLU A 338 12.38 9.41 -22.61
CA GLU A 338 12.66 10.07 -23.89
C GLU A 338 13.91 9.53 -24.58
N ASP A 339 14.77 8.87 -23.81
CA ASP A 339 16.02 8.20 -24.20
C ASP A 339 15.98 6.69 -23.86
N PRO A 340 14.98 5.93 -24.37
CA PRO A 340 14.76 4.53 -23.99
C PRO A 340 15.94 3.61 -24.34
N GLU A 341 16.79 4.00 -25.29
CA GLU A 341 18.00 3.27 -25.66
C GLU A 341 19.04 3.23 -24.54
N ARG A 342 19.04 4.22 -23.63
CA ARG A 342 19.94 4.33 -22.48
C ARG A 342 19.48 3.55 -21.26
N LEU A 343 18.25 3.03 -21.27
CA LEU A 343 17.77 2.14 -20.22
C LEU A 343 18.55 0.83 -20.21
N THR A 344 18.68 0.25 -19.02
CA THR A 344 19.03 -1.16 -18.91
C THR A 344 18.00 -2.02 -19.67
N ARG A 345 18.40 -3.22 -20.10
CA ARG A 345 17.48 -4.16 -20.75
C ARG A 345 16.28 -4.48 -19.85
N GLU A 346 16.54 -4.71 -18.56
CA GLU A 346 15.52 -5.06 -17.57
C GLU A 346 14.46 -3.95 -17.40
N ASP A 347 14.86 -2.69 -17.29
CA ASP A 347 13.93 -1.55 -17.15
C ASP A 347 13.09 -1.35 -18.41
N ARG A 348 13.72 -1.49 -19.59
CA ARG A 348 13.06 -1.38 -20.90
C ARG A 348 12.00 -2.47 -21.08
N ASP A 349 12.35 -3.72 -20.78
CA ASP A 349 11.45 -4.87 -20.86
C ASP A 349 10.29 -4.72 -19.85
N THR A 350 10.58 -4.20 -18.66
CA THR A 350 9.58 -3.92 -17.62
C THR A 350 8.55 -2.90 -18.09
N LEU A 351 8.97 -1.73 -18.60
CA LEU A 351 8.06 -0.69 -19.09
C LEU A 351 7.27 -1.16 -20.32
N ALA A 352 7.89 -1.88 -21.26
CA ALA A 352 7.23 -2.41 -22.44
C ALA A 352 6.14 -3.42 -22.08
N ARG A 353 6.45 -4.37 -21.19
CA ARG A 353 5.49 -5.38 -20.72
C ARG A 353 4.38 -4.75 -19.87
N ALA A 354 4.69 -3.81 -18.98
CA ALA A 354 3.68 -3.08 -18.22
C ALA A 354 2.71 -2.35 -19.16
N ARG A 355 3.22 -1.63 -20.18
CA ARG A 355 2.40 -0.98 -21.21
C ARG A 355 1.46 -1.96 -21.91
N SER A 356 1.99 -3.10 -22.36
CA SER A 356 1.21 -4.13 -23.06
C SER A 356 0.08 -4.71 -22.17
N ILE A 357 0.38 -5.00 -20.90
CA ILE A 357 -0.63 -5.50 -19.96
C ILE A 357 -1.72 -4.45 -19.74
N LEU A 358 -1.35 -3.20 -19.43
CA LEU A 358 -2.30 -2.11 -19.19
C LEU A 358 -3.22 -1.87 -20.40
N GLN A 359 -2.68 -1.90 -21.61
CA GLN A 359 -3.46 -1.78 -22.85
C GLN A 359 -4.43 -2.96 -23.05
N THR A 360 -3.99 -4.19 -22.75
CA THR A 360 -4.83 -5.40 -22.83
C THR A 360 -6.01 -5.34 -21.86
N LEU A 361 -5.85 -4.67 -20.72
CA LEU A 361 -6.92 -4.41 -19.75
C LEU A 361 -7.87 -3.29 -20.19
N GLY A 362 -7.66 -2.66 -21.35
CA GLY A 362 -8.44 -1.54 -21.84
C GLY A 362 -8.17 -0.23 -21.12
N LEU A 363 -7.05 -0.11 -20.39
CA LEU A 363 -6.69 1.12 -19.70
C LEU A 363 -6.08 2.12 -20.67
N GLN A 364 -6.51 3.37 -20.58
CA GLN A 364 -5.90 4.47 -21.32
C GLN A 364 -4.63 4.93 -20.62
N ILE A 365 -3.51 4.93 -21.35
CA ILE A 365 -2.21 5.31 -20.82
C ILE A 365 -1.94 6.80 -21.08
N VAL A 366 -1.68 7.54 -20.00
CA VAL A 366 -1.09 8.88 -20.03
C VAL A 366 0.42 8.72 -19.92
N ALA A 367 1.15 9.04 -20.99
CA ALA A 367 2.60 8.97 -21.00
C ALA A 367 3.19 10.11 -20.16
N ILE A 368 3.95 9.76 -19.12
CA ILE A 368 4.65 10.73 -18.26
C ILE A 368 6.12 10.80 -18.69
N PRO A 369 6.58 11.94 -19.25
CA PRO A 369 7.94 12.05 -19.76
C PRO A 369 8.95 11.89 -18.62
N THR A 370 10.02 11.15 -18.88
CA THR A 370 11.16 10.99 -17.97
C THR A 370 12.46 10.76 -18.74
N SER A 371 13.56 10.51 -18.06
CA SER A 371 14.81 10.05 -18.67
C SER A 371 15.33 8.76 -18.04
N ALA A 372 16.20 8.04 -18.74
CA ALA A 372 16.89 6.87 -18.23
C ALA A 372 17.73 7.21 -16.98
N ALA A 373 18.35 8.40 -16.94
CA ALA A 373 19.11 8.89 -15.79
C ALA A 373 18.24 9.09 -14.54
N ARG A 374 17.01 9.61 -14.71
CA ARG A 374 16.05 9.75 -13.62
C ARG A 374 15.60 8.39 -13.08
N ILE A 375 15.30 7.44 -13.97
CA ILE A 375 14.95 6.07 -13.57
C ILE A 375 16.09 5.43 -12.78
N ALA A 376 17.33 5.49 -13.28
CA ALA A 376 18.51 4.93 -12.59
C ALA A 376 18.76 5.58 -11.22
N SER A 377 18.32 6.83 -11.03
CA SER A 377 18.45 7.59 -9.78
C SER A 377 17.20 7.55 -8.90
N TYR A 378 16.23 6.67 -9.19
CA TYR A 378 14.96 6.54 -8.45
C TYR A 378 14.17 7.86 -8.36
N GLN A 379 14.26 8.69 -9.40
CA GLN A 379 13.52 9.93 -9.53
C GLN A 379 12.26 9.68 -10.36
N SER A 380 11.17 9.29 -9.72
CA SER A 380 9.93 8.96 -10.42
C SER A 380 8.90 10.09 -10.41
N PRO A 381 8.61 10.73 -11.57
CA PRO A 381 7.47 11.64 -11.70
C PRO A 381 6.10 10.94 -11.70
N ALA A 382 6.06 9.59 -11.70
CA ALA A 382 4.84 8.81 -11.55
C ALA A 382 4.45 8.60 -10.08
N ASN A 383 5.38 8.81 -9.13
CA ASN A 383 5.15 8.65 -7.69
C ASN A 383 4.37 9.84 -7.08
N ILE A 384 3.17 10.06 -7.60
CA ILE A 384 2.28 11.19 -7.24
C ILE A 384 1.35 10.82 -6.10
N VAL A 385 0.90 11.83 -5.35
CA VAL A 385 -0.26 11.70 -4.45
C VAL A 385 -1.45 12.38 -5.12
N ARG A 386 -2.34 11.59 -5.74
CA ARG A 386 -3.53 12.12 -6.40
C ARG A 386 -4.70 12.23 -5.42
N PHE A 387 -5.49 13.29 -5.54
CA PHE A 387 -6.66 13.52 -4.72
C PHE A 387 -7.73 14.38 -5.43
N THR A 388 -8.90 14.48 -4.83
CA THR A 388 -9.99 15.37 -5.23
C THR A 388 -10.11 16.50 -4.21
N ASP A 389 -9.86 17.76 -4.60
CA ASP A 389 -9.90 18.88 -3.66
C ASP A 389 -11.33 19.10 -3.16
N ARG A 390 -11.58 18.83 -1.88
CA ARG A 390 -12.94 18.85 -1.31
C ARG A 390 -13.63 20.21 -1.38
N ARG A 391 -12.90 21.29 -1.64
CA ARG A 391 -13.46 22.65 -1.73
C ARG A 391 -14.17 22.90 -3.05
N ASN A 392 -13.69 22.29 -4.14
CA ASN A 392 -14.17 22.58 -5.50
C ASN A 392 -14.38 21.32 -6.36
N GLY A 393 -14.10 20.12 -5.85
CA GLY A 393 -14.22 18.86 -6.57
C GLY A 393 -13.16 18.63 -7.65
N GLN A 394 -12.14 19.50 -7.76
CA GLN A 394 -11.14 19.42 -8.81
C GLN A 394 -10.17 18.26 -8.55
N ALA A 395 -9.84 17.49 -9.59
CA ALA A 395 -8.78 16.50 -9.51
C ALA A 395 -7.40 17.19 -9.45
N ARG A 396 -6.62 16.87 -8.42
CA ARG A 396 -5.30 17.45 -8.18
C ARG A 396 -4.28 16.36 -7.85
N ALA A 397 -3.00 16.67 -7.96
CA ALA A 397 -1.95 15.75 -7.54
C ALA A 397 -0.75 16.50 -6.97
N LEU A 398 -0.17 15.99 -5.89
CA LEU A 398 1.20 16.35 -5.49
C LEU A 398 2.14 15.61 -6.44
N VAL A 399 2.85 16.35 -7.30
CA VAL A 399 3.72 15.80 -8.33
C VAL A 399 5.18 16.04 -7.92
N PRO A 400 5.99 14.99 -7.72
CA PRO A 400 7.39 15.17 -7.38
C PRO A 400 8.14 15.82 -8.55
N VAL A 401 8.91 16.87 -8.25
CA VAL A 401 9.83 17.53 -9.17
C VAL A 401 11.26 17.39 -8.66
N PHE A 402 12.19 17.28 -9.59
CA PHE A 402 13.60 16.96 -9.30
C PHE A 402 14.52 18.09 -9.76
N PRO A 403 15.73 18.21 -9.22
CA PRO A 403 16.74 19.13 -9.75
C PRO A 403 16.91 18.95 -11.27
N GLU A 404 17.04 20.05 -12.00
CA GLU A 404 17.29 20.05 -13.44
C GLU A 404 18.72 20.51 -13.73
N ASP A 405 19.22 20.17 -14.92
CA ASP A 405 20.55 20.60 -15.33
C ASP A 405 20.61 22.13 -15.40
N PRO A 406 21.58 22.76 -14.69
CA PRO A 406 21.72 24.20 -14.73
C PRO A 406 22.07 24.66 -16.15
N GLY A 407 21.19 25.44 -16.76
CA GLY A 407 21.39 26.03 -18.09
C GLY A 407 20.39 25.62 -19.18
N LEU A 408 19.51 24.64 -18.91
CA LEU A 408 18.43 24.31 -19.85
C LEU A 408 17.30 25.37 -19.79
N PRO A 409 16.79 25.86 -20.94
CA PRO A 409 15.62 26.74 -20.93
C PRO A 409 14.40 26.03 -20.33
N ALA A 410 13.52 26.77 -19.66
CA ALA A 410 12.34 26.22 -18.99
C ALA A 410 11.39 25.44 -19.92
N SER A 411 11.39 25.69 -21.23
CA SER A 411 10.63 24.91 -22.21
C SER A 411 11.17 23.49 -22.45
N TYR A 412 12.46 23.27 -22.14
CA TYR A 412 13.12 21.96 -22.19
C TYR A 412 13.10 21.25 -20.84
N SER A 413 12.63 21.94 -19.79
CA SER A 413 12.43 21.39 -18.45
C SER A 413 11.61 20.10 -18.52
N LEU A 414 12.21 19.01 -18.08
CA LEU A 414 11.52 17.73 -17.97
C LEU A 414 10.41 17.84 -16.91
N ASN A 415 10.62 18.61 -15.84
CA ASN A 415 9.58 18.91 -14.86
C ASN A 415 8.40 19.65 -15.48
N ALA A 416 8.63 20.70 -16.29
CA ALA A 416 7.55 21.44 -16.94
C ALA A 416 6.70 20.54 -17.85
N ARG A 417 7.34 19.62 -18.59
CA ARG A 417 6.66 18.66 -19.46
C ARG A 417 5.89 17.59 -18.68
N VAL A 418 6.43 17.11 -17.55
CA VAL A 418 5.69 16.24 -16.61
C VAL A 418 4.42 16.93 -16.13
N LEU A 419 4.51 18.18 -15.65
CA LEU A 419 3.35 18.93 -15.17
C LEU A 419 2.34 19.17 -16.30
N ALA A 420 2.81 19.48 -17.51
CA ALA A 420 1.94 19.64 -18.68
C ALA A 420 1.20 18.33 -19.04
N ALA A 421 1.85 17.18 -18.96
CA ALA A 421 1.22 15.87 -19.19
C ALA A 421 0.07 15.60 -18.21
N TYR A 422 0.25 15.90 -16.91
CA TYR A 422 -0.82 15.79 -15.93
C TYR A 422 -1.97 16.77 -16.17
N ARG A 423 -1.68 18.02 -16.54
CA ARG A 423 -2.71 19.00 -16.93
C ARG A 423 -3.51 18.55 -18.13
N ALA A 424 -2.85 18.01 -19.16
CA ALA A 424 -3.51 17.45 -20.34
C ALA A 424 -4.41 16.25 -19.98
N ALA A 425 -4.07 15.51 -18.92
CA ALA A 425 -4.92 14.47 -18.35
C ALA A 425 -6.06 14.99 -17.44
N GLY A 426 -6.25 16.32 -17.35
CA GLY A 426 -7.29 16.93 -16.53
C GLY A 426 -7.00 16.93 -15.03
N ILE A 427 -5.73 16.85 -14.64
CA ILE A 427 -5.29 16.91 -13.24
C ILE A 427 -4.55 18.22 -13.03
N ASP A 428 -4.89 18.98 -11.99
CA ASP A 428 -4.13 20.16 -11.58
C ASP A 428 -2.89 19.74 -10.76
N PRO A 429 -1.68 19.84 -11.31
CA PRO A 429 -0.49 19.35 -10.61
C PRO A 429 0.06 20.44 -9.68
N ILE A 430 0.33 20.03 -8.44
CA ILE A 430 1.01 20.81 -7.42
C ILE A 430 2.46 20.32 -7.38
N PRO A 431 3.44 21.08 -7.89
CA PRO A 431 4.83 20.63 -7.89
C PRO A 431 5.36 20.56 -6.45
N VAL A 432 6.05 19.47 -6.14
CA VAL A 432 6.68 19.23 -4.83
C VAL A 432 8.13 18.85 -5.03
N GLU A 433 9.05 19.65 -4.49
CA GLU A 433 10.48 19.31 -4.52
C GLU A 433 10.73 17.99 -3.78
N ASP A 434 11.10 16.94 -4.52
CA ASP A 434 11.24 15.60 -3.94
C ASP A 434 12.61 15.41 -3.28
N ARG A 435 12.59 15.29 -1.95
CA ARG A 435 13.78 15.09 -1.12
C ARG A 435 13.90 13.66 -0.57
N PHE A 436 13.06 12.73 -1.04
CA PHE A 436 13.05 11.34 -0.61
C PHE A 436 13.91 10.45 -1.50
N HIS A 437 14.06 10.82 -2.78
CA HIS A 437 14.73 10.00 -3.80
C HIS A 437 16.15 9.49 -3.46
N PRO A 438 17.00 10.20 -2.68
CA PRO A 438 18.34 9.70 -2.33
C PRO A 438 18.30 8.42 -1.47
N ARG A 439 17.13 8.03 -0.97
CA ARG A 439 16.92 6.79 -0.19
C ARG A 439 15.95 5.82 -0.87
N TRP A 440 15.88 5.86 -2.21
CA TRP A 440 15.07 4.95 -3.03
C TRP A 440 13.57 5.06 -2.77
N GLY A 441 13.01 6.27 -2.65
CA GLY A 441 11.56 6.48 -2.56
C GLY A 441 11.21 7.91 -2.92
N ASN A 442 9.94 8.20 -3.21
CA ASN A 442 9.51 9.55 -3.58
C ASN A 442 8.35 10.01 -2.69
N THR A 443 7.72 11.13 -3.05
CA THR A 443 6.69 11.83 -2.29
C THR A 443 5.52 10.93 -1.89
N HIS A 444 5.04 10.05 -2.78
CA HIS A 444 3.95 9.13 -2.46
C HIS A 444 4.36 8.03 -1.47
N CYS A 445 5.60 7.54 -1.53
CA CYS A 445 6.10 6.55 -0.56
C CYS A 445 6.04 7.06 0.90
N ALA A 446 6.20 8.37 1.10
CA ALA A 446 6.28 8.99 2.42
C ALA A 446 4.93 9.44 3.01
N LEU A 447 3.83 9.20 2.29
CA LEU A 447 2.50 9.69 2.67
C LEU A 447 1.44 8.59 2.53
N LEU A 448 0.57 8.50 3.54
CA LEU A 448 -0.61 7.63 3.50
C LEU A 448 -1.86 8.48 3.74
N ALA A 449 -2.74 8.56 2.74
CA ALA A 449 -3.99 9.30 2.84
C ALA A 449 -5.02 8.53 3.67
N LEU A 450 -5.57 9.15 4.72
CA LEU A 450 -6.56 8.57 5.63
C LEU A 450 -7.90 9.26 5.34
N HIS A 451 -8.74 8.62 4.53
CA HIS A 451 -9.98 9.21 4.01
C HIS A 451 -11.21 8.96 4.90
#